data_AF-A0A535PZT9-F1
#
_entry.id   AF-A0A535PZT9-F1
#
_cell.length_a   1.000
_cell.length_b   1.000
_cell.length_c   1.000
_cell.angle_alpha   90.00
_cell.angle_beta   90.00
_cell.angle_gamma   90.00
#
_symmetry.space_group_name_H-M   'P 1'
#
loop_
_entity.id
_entity.type
_entity.pdbx_description
1 polymer ?
#
loop_
_entity_poly.entity_id
_entity_poly.type
_entity_poly.pdbx_seq_one_letter_code
_entity_poly.pdbx_strand_id
1 'polypeptide(L)'
;MGATAERPPRLRGPKLPDEPCAPAPERTWGWAVQLYALRSRDSWGVGDFADLKRFARWSRKAGASLILLNPLGAQTPTLPYQPSPYYAST
;
A
#
# COMPACT_ATOMS: atom_id res chain seq x y z
N MET A 1 -5.94 -37.78 -4.61
CA MET A 1 -7.06 -37.24 -5.39
C MET A 1 -6.60 -35.96 -6.08
N GLY A 2 -6.44 -35.99 -7.41
CA GLY A 2 -6.58 -34.80 -8.27
C GLY A 2 -5.41 -33.80 -8.41
N ALA A 3 -4.31 -34.21 -9.04
CA ALA A 3 -3.44 -33.26 -9.78
C ALA A 3 -3.06 -33.90 -11.13
N THR A 4 -4.04 -34.00 -12.03
CA THR A 4 -3.94 -34.70 -13.33
C THR A 4 -3.72 -33.77 -14.53
N ALA A 5 -3.20 -32.56 -14.34
CA ALA A 5 -2.90 -31.68 -15.47
C ALA A 5 -1.59 -30.91 -15.25
N GLU A 6 -0.57 -31.21 -16.06
CA GLU A 6 0.69 -30.46 -16.15
C GLU A 6 0.51 -29.02 -16.69
N ARG A 7 -0.72 -28.62 -17.06
CA ARG A 7 -0.99 -27.31 -17.63
C ARG A 7 -1.77 -26.45 -16.64
N PRO A 8 -1.21 -25.32 -16.17
CA PRO A 8 -1.96 -24.40 -15.33
C PRO A 8 -3.21 -23.90 -16.08
N PRO A 9 -4.32 -23.65 -15.37
CA PRO A 9 -5.54 -23.15 -15.99
C PRO A 9 -5.24 -21.85 -16.73
N ARG A 10 -5.78 -21.70 -17.95
CA ARG A 10 -5.71 -20.42 -18.65
C ARG A 10 -6.52 -19.41 -17.84
N LEU A 11 -5.83 -18.48 -17.21
CA LEU A 11 -6.48 -17.32 -16.59
C LEU A 11 -7.12 -16.51 -17.73
N ARG A 12 -8.45 -16.45 -17.76
CA ARG A 12 -9.14 -15.47 -18.60
C ARG A 12 -8.84 -14.10 -18.01
N GLY A 13 -8.09 -13.29 -18.75
CA GLY A 13 -7.94 -11.88 -18.41
C GLY A 13 -9.31 -11.19 -18.40
N PRO A 14 -9.51 -10.17 -17.55
CA PRO A 14 -10.72 -9.38 -17.59
C PRO A 14 -10.88 -8.77 -18.99
N LYS A 15 -12.11 -8.77 -19.53
CA LYS A 15 -12.42 -8.00 -20.73
C LYS A 15 -12.31 -6.53 -20.35
N LEU A 16 -11.32 -5.83 -20.89
CA LEU A 16 -11.19 -4.39 -20.72
C LEU A 16 -12.35 -3.70 -21.47
N PRO A 17 -12.89 -2.59 -20.94
CA PRO A 17 -13.87 -1.79 -21.66
C PRO A 17 -13.27 -1.25 -22.96
N ASP A 18 -14.11 -1.09 -23.99
CA ASP A 18 -13.72 -0.49 -25.27
C ASP A 18 -13.47 1.02 -25.15
N GLU A 19 -13.86 1.61 -24.02
CA GLU A 19 -13.62 3.00 -23.67
C GLU A 19 -12.13 3.27 -23.43
N PRO A 20 -11.60 4.41 -23.89
CA PRO A 20 -10.22 4.76 -23.61
C PRO A 20 -10.01 4.89 -22.10
N CYS A 21 -8.87 4.38 -21.62
CA CYS A 21 -8.41 4.62 -20.26
C CYS A 21 -8.38 6.12 -19.97
N ALA A 22 -8.50 6.49 -18.68
CA ALA A 22 -8.29 7.86 -18.24
C ALA A 22 -6.96 8.41 -18.81
N PRO A 23 -6.92 9.68 -19.23
CA PRO A 23 -5.70 10.28 -19.76
C PRO A 23 -4.59 10.20 -18.73
N ALA A 24 -3.35 10.04 -19.20
CA ALA A 24 -2.19 10.05 -18.32
C ALA A 24 -2.18 11.36 -17.51
N PRO A 25 -1.95 11.31 -16.20
CA PRO A 25 -1.89 12.52 -15.39
C PRO A 25 -0.71 13.40 -15.82
N GLU A 26 -0.83 14.71 -15.58
CA GLU A 26 0.31 15.62 -15.71
C GLU A 26 1.48 15.17 -14.83
N ARG A 27 2.70 15.58 -15.19
CA ARG A 27 3.89 15.27 -14.38
C ARG A 27 3.69 15.77 -12.95
N THR A 28 3.78 14.87 -12.00
CA THR A 28 3.58 15.17 -10.59
C THR A 28 4.62 14.46 -9.73
N TRP A 29 4.56 14.69 -8.42
CA TRP A 29 5.45 14.10 -7.44
C TRP A 29 4.69 13.72 -6.17
N GLY A 30 5.32 12.91 -5.33
CA GLY A 30 4.83 12.65 -4.00
C GLY A 30 5.83 11.89 -3.15
N TRP A 31 5.38 11.43 -1.98
CA TRP A 31 6.25 10.84 -0.97
C TRP A 31 6.22 9.32 -1.00
N ALA A 32 7.37 8.68 -0.83
CA ALA A 32 7.44 7.28 -0.42
C ALA A 32 7.72 7.24 1.08
N VAL A 33 6.79 6.70 1.87
CA VAL A 33 6.84 6.74 3.33
C VAL A 33 6.71 5.34 3.89
N GLN A 34 7.61 4.99 4.79
CA GLN A 34 7.43 3.86 5.69
C GLN A 34 6.56 4.34 6.86
N LEU A 35 5.27 4.00 6.86
CA LEU A 35 4.29 4.53 7.81
C LEU A 35 4.72 4.31 9.26
N TYR A 36 5.25 3.13 9.58
CA TYR A 36 5.73 2.80 10.92
C TYR A 36 6.86 3.74 11.40
N ALA A 37 7.59 4.38 10.48
CA ALA A 37 8.67 5.29 10.79
C ALA A 37 8.20 6.75 10.93
N LEU A 38 6.96 7.08 10.55
CA LEU A 38 6.41 8.42 10.71
C LEU A 38 6.26 8.76 12.20
N ARG A 39 6.48 10.03 12.56
CA ARG A 39 6.42 10.50 13.95
C ARG A 39 5.55 11.75 14.06
N SER A 40 4.76 11.79 15.12
CA SER A 40 4.14 13.00 15.62
C SER A 40 4.26 13.07 17.14
N ARG A 41 3.83 14.19 17.71
CA ARG A 41 3.79 14.38 19.18
C ARG A 41 2.77 13.47 19.87
N ASP A 42 1.79 12.99 19.12
CA ASP A 42 0.71 12.16 19.66
C ASP A 42 0.92 10.66 19.36
N SER A 43 1.91 10.32 18.52
CA SER A 43 2.24 8.93 18.19
C SER A 43 2.80 8.18 19.39
N TRP A 44 2.46 6.90 19.53
CA TRP A 44 2.97 6.03 20.60
C TRP A 44 4.30 5.35 20.23
N GLY A 45 5.18 6.09 19.57
CA GLY A 45 6.48 5.56 19.11
C GLY A 45 6.47 4.85 17.75
N VAL A 46 5.32 4.77 17.10
CA VAL A 46 5.12 4.25 15.73
C VAL A 46 4.10 5.14 15.02
N GLY A 47 4.26 5.34 13.71
CA GLY A 47 3.31 6.13 12.93
C GLY A 47 2.01 5.37 12.66
N ASP A 48 0.88 6.05 12.78
CA ASP A 48 -0.46 5.50 12.57
C ASP A 48 -1.26 6.24 11.47
N PHE A 49 -2.54 5.89 11.30
CA PHE A 49 -3.38 6.54 10.29
C PHE A 49 -3.76 7.99 10.63
N ALA A 50 -3.74 8.41 11.89
CA ALA A 50 -3.92 9.80 12.25
C ALA A 50 -2.67 10.62 11.86
N ASP A 51 -1.48 10.06 12.03
CA ASP A 51 -0.24 10.64 11.53
C ASP A 51 -0.23 10.73 10.01
N LEU A 52 -0.63 9.67 9.31
CA LEU A 52 -0.77 9.67 7.86
C LEU A 52 -1.73 10.77 7.38
N LYS A 53 -2.89 10.92 8.04
CA LYS A 53 -3.87 11.97 7.70
C LYS A 53 -3.26 13.37 7.86
N ARG A 54 -2.53 13.62 8.94
CA ARG A 54 -1.85 14.92 9.15
C ARG A 54 -0.77 15.15 8.10
N PHE A 55 0.07 14.15 7.86
CA PHE A 55 1.11 14.19 6.85
C PHE A 55 0.53 14.45 5.46
N ALA A 56 -0.53 13.74 5.05
CA ALA A 56 -1.19 13.94 3.77
C ALA A 56 -1.75 15.36 3.59
N ARG A 57 -2.35 15.94 4.64
CA ARG A 57 -2.84 17.33 4.60
C ARG A 57 -1.69 18.32 4.44
N TRP A 58 -0.56 18.08 5.09
CA TRP A 58 0.64 18.90 4.92
C TRP A 58 1.26 18.73 3.53
N SER A 59 1.44 17.49 3.07
CA SER A 59 2.00 17.16 1.76
C SER A 59 1.21 17.74 0.61
N ARG A 60 -0.13 17.73 0.70
CA ARG A 60 -1.00 18.40 -0.29
C ARG A 60 -0.73 19.90 -0.36
N LYS A 61 -0.55 20.56 0.78
CA LYS A 61 -0.20 22.01 0.81
C LYS A 61 1.18 22.27 0.20
N ALA A 62 2.08 21.29 0.25
CA ALA A 62 3.39 21.36 -0.40
C ALA A 62 3.35 21.05 -1.91
N GLY A 63 2.20 20.60 -2.45
CA GLY A 63 2.03 20.26 -3.88
C GLY A 63 2.24 18.79 -4.23
N ALA A 64 2.34 17.89 -3.24
CA ALA A 64 2.39 16.45 -3.49
C ALA A 64 1.01 15.93 -3.93
N SER A 65 1.00 15.04 -4.91
CA SER A 65 -0.23 14.40 -5.43
C SER A 65 -0.40 12.96 -4.98
N LEU A 66 0.66 12.32 -4.47
CA LEU A 66 0.60 10.94 -4.00
C LEU A 66 1.41 10.71 -2.72
N ILE A 67 1.02 9.66 -2.00
CA ILE A 67 1.82 9.05 -0.94
C ILE A 67 1.84 7.54 -1.20
N LEU A 68 3.03 7.01 -1.45
CA LEU A 68 3.31 5.59 -1.50
C LEU A 68 3.66 5.11 -0.10
N LEU A 69 3.06 4.00 0.32
CA LEU A 69 3.29 3.39 1.63
C LEU A 69 3.95 2.03 1.52
N ASN A 70 4.58 1.59 2.61
CA ASN A 70 4.86 0.17 2.82
C ASN A 70 3.56 -0.64 2.86
N PRO A 71 3.62 -1.98 2.65
CA PRO A 71 2.45 -2.83 2.82
C PRO A 71 1.84 -2.69 4.21
N LEU A 72 0.51 -2.67 4.26
CA LEU A 72 -0.29 -2.54 5.49
C LEU A 72 -1.06 -3.83 5.79
N GLY A 73 -0.58 -4.96 5.26
CA GLY A 73 -1.16 -6.27 5.50
C GLY A 73 -1.15 -6.61 6.99
N ALA A 74 -2.19 -7.31 7.44
CA ALA A 74 -2.32 -7.70 8.84
C ALA A 74 -1.10 -8.53 9.27
N GLN A 75 -0.61 -8.22 10.45
CA GLN A 75 0.46 -8.95 11.11
C GLN A 75 -0.15 -9.89 12.14
N THR A 76 0.52 -11.02 12.40
CA THR A 76 0.08 -11.93 13.46
C THR A 76 0.32 -11.24 14.82
N PRO A 77 -0.71 -11.06 15.68
CA PRO A 77 -0.57 -10.33 16.93
C PRO A 77 0.00 -11.23 18.05
N THR A 78 1.08 -11.94 17.76
CA THR A 78 1.77 -12.83 18.71
C THR A 78 3.23 -12.43 18.83
N LEU A 79 3.85 -12.84 19.95
CA LEU A 79 5.28 -12.69 20.14
C LEU A 79 6.01 -13.99 19.73
N PRO A 80 7.20 -13.89 19.10
CA PRO A 80 7.89 -12.65 18.71
C PRO A 80 7.19 -11.94 17.54
N TYR A 81 7.14 -10.61 17.59
CA TYR A 81 6.55 -9.81 16.52
C TYR A 81 7.46 -9.82 15.29
N GLN A 82 6.88 -10.06 14.11
CA GLN A 82 7.62 -10.00 12.86
C GLN A 82 7.77 -8.54 12.38
N PRO A 83 8.99 -7.96 12.34
CA PRO A 83 9.17 -6.56 11.94
C PRO A 83 8.97 -6.29 10.45
N SER A 84 9.07 -7.30 9.58
CA SER A 84 8.98 -7.08 8.13
C SER A 84 7.53 -6.85 7.68
N PRO A 85 7.19 -5.70 7.07
CA PRO A 85 5.84 -5.44 6.56
C PRO A 85 5.48 -6.32 5.35
N TYR A 86 6.45 -7.04 4.78
CA TYR A 86 6.25 -7.94 3.65
C TYR A 86 5.95 -9.39 4.07
N TYR A 87 5.93 -9.67 5.38
CA TYR A 87 5.52 -10.96 5.92
C TYR A 87 4.10 -10.84 6.49
N ALA A 88 3.11 -10.68 5.61
CA ALA A 88 1.71 -10.58 6.02
C ALA A 88 1.09 -11.97 6.26
N SER A 89 0.16 -12.07 7.20
CA SER A 89 -0.57 -13.32 7.46
C SER A 89 -1.69 -13.62 6.45
N THR A 90 -2.08 -12.61 5.67
CA THR A 90 -3.23 -12.62 4.75
C THR A 90 -2.96 -11.68 3.58
#